data_AF-A0A9E6DY26-F1
#
_entry.id   AF-A0A9E6DY26-F1
#
_cell.length_a   1.000
_cell.length_b   1.000
_cell.length_c   1.000
_cell.angle_alpha   90.00
_cell.angle_beta   90.00
_cell.angle_gamma   90.00
#
_symmetry.space_group_name_H-M   'P 1'
#
loop_
_entity.id
_entity.type
_entity.pdbx_description
1 polymer ?
#
loop_
_entity_poly.entity_id
_entity_poly.type
_entity_poly.pdbx_seq_one_letter_code
_entity_poly.pdbx_strand_id
1 'polypeptide(L)'
;MAIPEPLSGKLLHEYQTIAAMVDIYCKAHKHNPKPVSDCQECQDFLVYAHTKLDRCPYGQGKPSCNKCPIHCYKPHMKDKARQIMVFAGPKMLLHHPMMAIRHLLSARDPVAGKPPANQSNRHLRNNGGAQLATTRVKARVDNG
;
A
#
# COMPACT_ATOMS: atom_id res chain seq x y z
N MET A 1 14.39 7.46 6.71
CA MET A 1 14.69 6.29 5.86
C MET A 1 13.92 6.43 4.56
N ALA A 2 14.61 6.46 3.42
CA ALA A 2 13.96 6.54 2.11
C ALA A 2 13.33 5.18 1.79
N ILE A 3 12.00 5.14 1.72
CA ILE A 3 11.29 3.98 1.18
C ILE A 3 11.64 3.96 -0.32
N PRO A 4 12.34 2.94 -0.85
CA PRO A 4 12.54 2.86 -2.30
C PRO A 4 11.14 2.81 -2.92
N GLU A 5 10.84 3.62 -3.95
CA GLU A 5 9.50 3.74 -4.53
C GLU A 5 9.22 2.65 -5.59
N PRO A 6 8.44 1.60 -5.27
CA PRO A 6 7.75 0.78 -6.26
C PRO A 6 6.25 1.03 -6.30
N LEU A 7 5.69 1.89 -5.43
CA LEU A 7 4.25 2.15 -5.40
C LEU A 7 3.90 3.30 -6.33
N SER A 8 2.89 3.10 -7.15
CA SER A 8 2.33 4.10 -8.04
C SER A 8 0.81 3.96 -8.09
N GLY A 9 0.12 4.96 -8.65
CA GLY A 9 -1.32 4.87 -8.93
C GLY A 9 -2.16 4.58 -7.68
N LYS A 10 -3.13 3.67 -7.78
CA LYS A 10 -4.06 3.31 -6.69
C LYS A 10 -3.32 2.81 -5.45
N LEU A 11 -2.26 2.02 -5.62
CA LEU A 11 -1.50 1.47 -4.50
C LEU A 11 -0.75 2.54 -3.70
N LEU A 12 -0.21 3.56 -4.38
CA LEU A 12 0.42 4.69 -3.72
C LEU A 12 -0.59 5.49 -2.90
N HIS A 13 -1.78 5.76 -3.45
CA HIS A 13 -2.83 6.48 -2.72
C HIS A 13 -3.31 5.70 -1.48
N GLU A 14 -3.45 4.38 -1.57
CA GLU A 14 -3.76 3.52 -0.41
C GLU A 14 -2.65 3.63 0.66
N TYR A 15 -1.38 3.59 0.24
CA TYR A 15 -0.25 3.73 1.15
C TYR A 15 -0.24 5.11 1.85
N GLN A 16 -0.40 6.19 1.09
CA GLN A 16 -0.45 7.56 1.62
C GLN A 16 -1.60 7.74 2.61
N THR A 17 -2.75 7.14 2.32
CA THR A 17 -3.90 7.17 3.23
C THR A 17 -3.58 6.47 4.55
N ILE A 18 -2.98 5.27 4.50
CA ILE A 18 -2.54 4.55 5.70
C ILE A 18 -1.48 5.35 6.45
N ALA A 19 -0.52 5.97 5.75
CA ALA A 19 0.53 6.77 6.36
C ALA A 19 -0.03 7.99 7.11
N ALA A 20 -0.97 8.71 6.52
CA ALA A 20 -1.67 9.82 7.18
C ALA A 20 -2.44 9.35 8.42
N MET A 21 -3.13 8.20 8.35
CA MET A 21 -3.83 7.63 9.50
C MET A 21 -2.86 7.22 10.62
N VAL A 22 -1.70 6.66 10.28
CA VAL A 22 -0.64 6.30 11.24
C VAL A 22 -0.11 7.56 11.93
N ASP A 23 0.09 8.66 11.20
CA ASP A 23 0.57 9.92 11.76
C ASP A 23 -0.41 10.50 12.80
N ILE A 24 -1.71 10.54 12.47
CA ILE A 24 -2.76 10.94 13.40
C ILE A 24 -2.77 10.04 14.64
N TYR A 25 -2.68 8.72 14.46
CA TYR A 25 -2.70 7.77 15.55
C TYR A 25 -1.48 7.89 16.48
N CYS A 26 -0.28 8.03 15.88
CA CYS A 26 0.99 8.14 16.59
C CYS A 26 1.05 9.38 17.48
N LYS A 27 0.64 10.53 16.92
CA LYS A 27 0.56 11.81 17.64
C LYS A 27 -0.36 11.74 18.87
N ALA A 28 -1.45 11.00 18.76
CA ALA A 28 -2.44 10.89 19.84
C ALA A 28 -2.05 9.91 20.97
N HIS A 29 -1.36 8.81 20.67
CA HIS A 29 -1.17 7.72 21.66
C HIS A 29 0.23 7.57 22.21
N LYS A 30 1.26 7.83 21.39
CA LYS A 30 2.60 7.31 21.68
C LYS A 30 3.60 8.42 21.92
N HIS A 31 3.56 9.51 21.15
CA HIS A 31 4.63 10.51 21.20
C HIS A 31 4.17 11.93 20.84
N ASN A 32 3.39 12.57 21.70
CA ASN A 32 3.20 14.02 21.58
C ASN A 32 4.47 14.72 22.13
N PRO A 33 5.28 15.48 21.36
CA PRO A 33 5.10 15.95 19.97
C PRO A 33 6.15 15.41 18.97
N LYS A 34 6.64 14.17 19.12
CA LYS A 34 7.68 13.64 18.22
C LYS A 34 7.09 13.19 16.88
N PRO A 35 7.82 13.38 15.77
CA PRO A 35 7.40 12.89 14.47
C PRO A 35 7.35 11.36 14.41
N VAL A 36 6.55 10.81 13.49
CA VAL A 36 6.44 9.36 13.25
C VAL A 36 7.79 8.72 12.89
N SER A 37 8.75 9.50 12.35
CA SER A 37 10.13 9.05 12.10
C SER A 37 10.81 8.50 13.34
N ASP A 38 10.41 8.99 14.51
CA ASP A 38 11.04 8.67 15.79
C ASP A 38 10.29 7.56 16.53
N CYS A 39 9.19 7.08 15.96
CA CYS A 39 8.40 5.98 16.50
C CYS A 39 8.67 4.70 15.71
N GLN A 40 9.60 3.87 16.20
CA GLN A 40 9.97 2.61 15.54
C GLN A 40 8.75 1.72 15.27
N GLU A 41 7.84 1.63 16.23
CA GLU A 41 6.62 0.83 16.11
C GLU A 41 5.73 1.27 14.92
N CYS A 42 5.65 2.58 14.66
CA CYS A 42 4.88 3.11 13.53
C CYS A 42 5.65 2.95 12.21
N GLN A 43 6.98 3.14 12.23
CA GLN A 43 7.84 2.88 11.07
C GLN A 43 7.73 1.42 10.61
N ASP A 44 7.83 0.47 11.53
CA ASP A 44 7.73 -0.96 11.21
C ASP A 44 6.38 -1.31 10.57
N PHE A 45 5.31 -0.70 11.05
CA PHE A 45 3.98 -0.86 10.46
C PHE A 45 3.90 -0.26 9.04
N LEU A 46 4.49 0.91 8.81
CA LEU A 46 4.53 1.55 7.49
C LEU A 46 5.36 0.74 6.49
N VAL A 47 6.52 0.24 6.88
CA VAL A 47 7.34 -0.66 6.05
C VAL A 47 6.59 -1.95 5.73
N TYR A 48 5.89 -2.50 6.71
CA TYR A 48 5.05 -3.69 6.50
C TYR A 48 3.92 -3.41 5.50
N ALA A 49 3.15 -2.34 5.70
CA ALA A 49 2.05 -1.96 4.82
C ALA A 49 2.53 -1.72 3.39
N HIS A 50 3.65 -1.01 3.23
CA HIS A 50 4.29 -0.77 1.95
C HIS A 50 4.65 -2.09 1.23
N THR A 51 5.31 -3.01 1.93
CA THR A 51 5.69 -4.32 1.39
C THR A 51 4.48 -5.14 0.97
N LYS A 52 3.35 -5.03 1.69
CA LYS A 52 2.11 -5.74 1.34
C LYS A 52 1.40 -5.16 0.13
N LEU A 53 1.41 -3.84 -0.03
CA LEU A 53 0.86 -3.18 -1.22
C LEU A 53 1.69 -3.51 -2.46
N ASP A 54 3.01 -3.50 -2.34
CA ASP A 54 3.94 -3.86 -3.41
C ASP A 54 3.73 -5.29 -3.97
N ARG A 55 3.36 -6.21 -3.07
CA ARG A 55 3.10 -7.63 -3.39
C ARG A 55 1.61 -7.94 -3.57
N CYS A 56 0.76 -6.92 -3.66
CA CYS A 56 -0.68 -7.12 -3.78
C CYS A 56 -1.02 -7.84 -5.11
N PRO A 57 -1.71 -9.00 -5.10
CA PRO A 57 -2.02 -9.73 -6.32
C PRO A 57 -3.04 -9.00 -7.21
N TYR A 58 -3.82 -8.06 -6.65
CA TYR A 58 -4.71 -7.20 -7.44
C TYR A 58 -3.99 -6.07 -8.18
N GLY A 59 -2.72 -5.78 -7.82
CA GLY A 59 -1.98 -4.66 -8.39
C GLY A 59 -2.76 -3.34 -8.29
N GLN A 60 -2.84 -2.60 -9.40
CA GLN A 60 -3.59 -1.35 -9.49
C GLN A 60 -5.12 -1.51 -9.39
N GLY A 61 -5.64 -2.73 -9.61
CA GLY A 61 -7.05 -3.06 -9.47
C GLY A 61 -7.47 -3.39 -8.03
N LYS A 62 -6.65 -3.02 -7.03
CA LYS A 62 -6.90 -3.33 -5.62
C LYS A 62 -8.21 -2.66 -5.14
N PRO A 63 -9.16 -3.42 -4.56
CA PRO A 63 -10.32 -2.83 -3.88
C PRO A 63 -9.89 -2.16 -2.57
N SER A 64 -10.78 -1.34 -1.98
CA SER A 64 -10.50 -0.71 -0.68
C SER A 64 -10.11 -1.76 0.38
N CYS A 65 -9.14 -1.42 1.24
CA CYS A 65 -8.56 -2.37 2.20
C CYS A 65 -9.59 -3.04 3.12
N ASN A 66 -10.64 -2.31 3.52
CA ASN A 66 -11.72 -2.82 4.38
C ASN A 66 -12.61 -3.88 3.70
N LYS A 67 -12.64 -3.91 2.37
CA LYS A 67 -13.44 -4.80 1.54
C LYS A 67 -12.60 -5.83 0.77
N CYS A 68 -11.29 -5.87 1.03
CA CYS A 68 -10.40 -6.77 0.31
C CYS A 68 -10.71 -8.24 0.68
N PRO A 69 -11.01 -9.12 -0.29
CA PRO A 69 -11.49 -10.47 0.00
C PRO A 69 -10.36 -11.44 0.36
N ILE A 70 -9.09 -11.01 0.28
CA ILE A 70 -7.92 -11.82 0.60
C ILE A 70 -7.34 -11.47 1.96
N HIS A 71 -6.84 -12.48 2.66
CA HIS A 71 -6.14 -12.31 3.92
C HIS A 71 -4.66 -11.99 3.70
N CYS A 72 -4.33 -10.70 3.51
CA CYS A 72 -2.97 -10.27 3.18
C CYS A 72 -2.10 -9.91 4.39
N TYR A 73 -2.71 -9.49 5.50
CA TYR A 73 -2.02 -9.05 6.72
C TYR A 73 -1.92 -10.21 7.72
N LYS A 74 -0.86 -10.27 8.51
CA LYS A 74 -0.78 -11.17 9.67
C LYS A 74 -1.79 -10.70 10.73
N PRO A 75 -2.37 -11.59 11.55
CA PRO A 75 -3.40 -11.23 12.54
C PRO A 75 -3.04 -10.00 13.38
N HIS A 76 -1.86 -9.99 14.03
CA HIS A 76 -1.41 -8.86 14.84
C HIS A 76 -1.31 -7.52 14.07
N MET A 77 -0.81 -7.54 12.82
CA MET A 77 -0.73 -6.33 11.98
C MET A 77 -2.10 -5.89 11.49
N LYS A 78 -3.01 -6.83 11.26
CA LYS A 78 -4.39 -6.55 10.87
C LYS A 78 -5.14 -5.86 12.01
N ASP A 79 -4.97 -6.33 13.25
CA ASP A 79 -5.59 -5.72 14.42
C ASP A 79 -5.04 -4.31 14.66
N LYS A 80 -3.73 -4.13 14.51
CA LYS A 80 -3.10 -2.81 14.54
C LYS A 80 -3.63 -1.87 13.45
N ALA A 81 -3.72 -2.35 12.21
CA ALA A 81 -4.31 -1.57 11.11
C ALA A 81 -5.76 -1.17 11.43
N ARG A 82 -6.56 -2.10 11.98
CA ARG A 82 -7.94 -1.83 12.39
C ARG A 82 -8.02 -0.75 13.46
N GLN A 83 -7.19 -0.83 14.50
CA GLN A 83 -7.15 0.17 15.57
C GLN A 83 -6.83 1.56 15.01
N ILE A 84 -5.82 1.65 14.15
CA ILE A 84 -5.43 2.89 13.47
C ILE A 84 -6.58 3.42 12.62
N MET A 85 -7.19 2.58 11.77
CA MET A 85 -8.28 2.99 10.87
C MET A 85 -9.52 3.47 11.65
N VAL A 86 -9.92 2.77 12.72
CA VAL A 86 -11.07 3.15 13.56
C VAL A 86 -10.81 4.47 14.28
N PHE A 87 -9.61 4.67 14.81
CA PHE A 87 -9.27 5.88 15.55
C PHE A 87 -9.06 7.09 14.65
N ALA A 88 -8.29 6.93 13.57
CA ALA A 88 -7.85 8.01 12.69
C ALA A 88 -8.87 8.28 11.58
N GLY A 89 -9.68 7.31 11.16
CA GLY A 89 -10.66 7.45 10.08
C GLY A 89 -11.58 8.67 10.24
N PRO A 90 -12.28 8.85 11.38
CA PRO A 90 -13.10 10.03 11.61
C PRO A 90 -12.29 11.34 11.65
N LYS A 91 -11.03 11.28 12.09
CA LYS A 91 -10.12 12.44 12.23
C LYS A 91 -9.45 12.83 10.91
N MET A 92 -9.40 11.92 9.93
CA MET A 92 -8.85 12.20 8.61
C MET A 92 -9.57 13.36 7.92
N LEU A 93 -10.88 13.55 8.17
CA LEU A 93 -11.62 14.70 7.63
C LEU A 93 -11.10 16.05 8.14
N LEU A 94 -10.55 16.09 9.36
CA LEU A 94 -10.03 17.32 9.96
C LEU A 94 -8.63 17.65 9.45
N HIS A 95 -7.77 16.64 9.28
CA HIS A 95 -6.37 16.84 8.89
C HIS A 95 -6.13 16.76 7.38
N HIS A 96 -6.87 15.89 6.68
CA HIS A 96 -6.68 15.57 5.26
C HIS A 96 -8.04 15.41 4.54
N PRO A 97 -8.88 16.46 4.47
CA PRO A 97 -10.26 16.36 3.99
C PRO A 97 -10.38 15.76 2.58
N MET A 98 -9.51 16.17 1.64
CA MET A 98 -9.54 15.65 0.27
C MET A 98 -9.20 14.15 0.19
N MET A 99 -8.20 13.70 0.94
CA MET A 99 -7.83 12.28 0.99
C MET A 99 -8.93 11.45 1.67
N ALA A 100 -9.52 11.99 2.74
CA ALA A 100 -10.61 11.34 3.46
C ALA A 100 -11.84 11.13 2.57
N ILE A 101 -12.29 12.17 1.86
CA ILE A 101 -13.41 12.08 0.93
C ILE A 101 -13.13 11.04 -0.16
N ARG A 102 -11.95 11.09 -0.78
CA ARG A 102 -11.55 10.10 -1.80
C ARG A 102 -11.55 8.68 -1.27
N HIS A 103 -11.02 8.45 -0.07
CA HIS A 103 -11.01 7.14 0.58
C HIS A 103 -12.43 6.63 0.85
N LEU A 104 -13.32 7.49 1.36
CA LEU A 104 -14.72 7.15 1.63
C LEU A 104 -15.49 6.82 0.34
N LEU A 105 -15.22 7.53 -0.75
CA LEU A 105 -15.79 7.24 -2.06
C LEU A 105 -15.28 5.90 -2.61
N SER A 106 -13.96 5.65 -2.56
CA SER A 106 -13.38 4.36 -2.96
C SER A 106 -13.85 3.18 -2.09
N ALA A 107 -14.30 3.43 -0.86
CA ALA A 107 -14.95 2.40 -0.06
C ALA A 107 -16.31 1.97 -0.62
N ARG A 108 -16.91 2.68 -1.58
CA ARG A 108 -18.16 2.29 -2.25
C ARG A 108 -17.94 1.41 -3.48
N ASP A 109 -16.72 1.35 -4.00
CA ASP A 109 -16.39 0.55 -5.18
C ASP A 109 -16.77 -0.94 -4.99
N PRO A 110 -17.31 -1.60 -6.02
CA PRO A 110 -17.60 -3.03 -5.95
C PRO A 110 -16.30 -3.82 -5.82
N VAL A 111 -16.35 -4.90 -5.03
CA VAL A 111 -15.20 -5.79 -4.85
C VAL A 111 -15.11 -6.67 -6.08
N ALA A 112 -14.10 -6.44 -6.93
CA ALA A 112 -13.77 -7.38 -8.00
C ALA A 112 -13.47 -8.76 -7.38
N GLY A 113 -13.89 -9.83 -8.06
CA GLY A 113 -13.79 -11.21 -7.59
C GLY A 113 -12.36 -11.73 -7.41
N LYS A 114 -12.00 -12.83 -8.06
CA LYS A 114 -10.66 -13.43 -7.89
C LYS A 114 -9.57 -12.47 -8.41
N PRO A 115 -8.42 -12.32 -7.72
CA PRO A 115 -7.36 -11.44 -8.21
C PRO A 115 -6.82 -11.96 -9.55
N PRO A 116 -6.53 -11.06 -10.51
CA PRO A 116 -5.86 -11.43 -11.76
C PRO A 116 -4.46 -12.01 -11.49
N ALA A 117 -4.02 -12.91 -12.35
CA ALA A 117 -2.68 -13.49 -12.24
C ALA A 117 -1.61 -12.42 -12.51
N ASN A 118 -0.49 -12.49 -11.77
CA ASN A 118 0.75 -11.79 -12.12
C ASN A 118 0.73 -10.26 -12.10
N GLN A 119 -0.28 -9.62 -11.48
CA GLN A 119 -0.43 -8.16 -11.48
C GLN A 119 0.29 -7.41 -10.35
N SER A 120 0.95 -8.11 -9.42
CA SER A 120 1.66 -7.42 -8.32
C SER A 120 2.87 -6.64 -8.84
N ASN A 121 3.16 -5.46 -8.27
CA ASN A 121 4.31 -4.64 -8.66
C ASN A 121 5.63 -5.44 -8.57
N ARG A 122 5.78 -6.29 -7.55
CA ARG A 122 6.92 -7.22 -7.46
C ARG A 122 7.07 -8.13 -8.66
N HIS A 123 5.97 -8.73 -9.12
CA HIS A 123 5.98 -9.62 -10.27
C HIS A 123 6.28 -8.85 -11.56
N LEU A 124 5.66 -7.68 -11.73
CA LEU A 124 5.92 -6.81 -12.87
C LEU A 124 7.38 -6.35 -12.93
N ARG A 125 8.03 -6.04 -11.80
CA ARG A 125 9.47 -5.71 -11.77
C ARG A 125 10.34 -6.90 -12.17
N ASN A 126 10.08 -8.07 -11.59
CA ASN A 126 10.86 -9.27 -11.89
C ASN A 126 10.72 -9.69 -13.36
N ASN A 127 9.52 -9.60 -13.92
CA ASN A 127 9.26 -9.98 -15.31
C ASN A 127 9.59 -8.88 -16.32
N GLY A 128 9.45 -7.60 -15.96
CA GLY A 128 9.90 -6.49 -16.79
C GLY A 128 11.42 -6.55 -17.01
N GLY A 129 12.17 -6.91 -15.96
CA GLY A 129 13.59 -7.23 -16.07
C GLY A 129 13.86 -8.46 -16.95
N ALA A 130 13.01 -9.49 -16.90
CA ALA A 130 13.12 -10.67 -17.76
C ALA A 130 12.81 -10.35 -19.23
N GLN A 131 11.82 -9.50 -19.52
CA GLN A 131 11.43 -9.12 -20.88
C GLN A 131 12.53 -8.31 -21.57
N LEU A 132 13.17 -7.37 -20.83
CA LEU A 132 14.37 -6.65 -21.25
C LEU A 132 15.61 -7.56 -21.44
N ALA A 133 15.74 -8.63 -20.66
CA ALA A 133 16.81 -9.62 -20.83
C ALA A 133 16.59 -10.49 -22.08
N THR A 134 15.37 -10.94 -22.35
CA THR A 134 15.05 -11.76 -23.54
C THR A 134 15.09 -10.97 -24.86
N THR A 135 14.68 -9.70 -24.90
CA THR A 135 14.81 -8.88 -26.12
C THR A 135 16.27 -8.63 -26.49
N ARG A 136 17.16 -8.51 -25.50
CA ARG A 136 18.61 -8.34 -25.74
C ARG A 136 19.29 -9.61 -26.26
N VAL A 137 18.79 -10.80 -25.88
CA VAL A 137 19.29 -12.08 -26.41
C VAL A 137 18.76 -12.34 -27.82
N LYS A 138 17.48 -12.04 -28.09
CA LYS A 138 16.88 -12.25 -29.43
C LYS A 138 17.49 -11.34 -30.50
N ALA A 139 17.77 -10.08 -30.15
CA ALA A 139 18.46 -9.13 -31.03
C ALA A 139 19.93 -9.50 -31.36
N ARG A 140 20.53 -10.47 -30.67
CA ARG A 140 21.87 -11.00 -30.97
C ARG A 140 21.85 -12.23 -31.87
N VAL A 141 20.73 -12.95 -31.95
CA VAL A 141 20.57 -14.16 -32.77
C VAL A 141 20.11 -13.81 -34.19
N ASP A 142 19.36 -12.73 -34.36
CA ASP A 142 18.85 -12.28 -35.68
C ASP A 142 19.89 -11.46 -36.50
N ASN A 143 21.17 -11.44 -36.07
CA ASN A 143 22.28 -10.69 -36.68
C ASN A 143 23.50 -11.58 -36.97
N GLY A 144 23.30 -12.91 -37.03
CA GLY A 144 24.31 -13.92 -37.34
C GLY A 144 23.86 -14.83 -38.47
#